data_AF-A0A6M2AYA7-F1
#
_entry.id   AF-A0A6M2AYA7-F1
#
_cell.length_a   1.000
_cell.length_b   1.000
_cell.length_c   1.000
_cell.angle_alpha   90.00
_cell.angle_beta   90.00
_cell.angle_gamma   90.00
#
_symmetry.space_group_name_H-M   'P 1'
#
loop_
_entity.id
_entity.type
_entity.pdbx_description
1 polymer ?
#
loop_
_entity_poly.entity_id
_entity_poly.type
_entity_poly.pdbx_seq_one_letter_code
_entity_poly.pdbx_strand_id
1 'polypeptide(L)'
;PGASVEGLALTGTNIDKKLQKIKYRYNIRGWLTNINNVDPGIMEQQKPLFNFKINYNTLDGNGTPLYNGNIAQTFWKTDSQDKN
;
A
#
# COMPACT_ATOMS: atom_id res chain seq x y z
N PRO A 1 -36.53 -5.43 35.94
CA PRO A 1 -36.47 -5.93 34.54
C PRO A 1 -35.80 -4.87 33.66
N GLY A 2 -34.57 -5.14 33.20
CA GLY A 2 -33.70 -4.17 32.53
C GLY A 2 -34.09 -3.92 31.07
N ALA A 3 -33.94 -2.69 30.62
CA ALA A 3 -34.10 -2.33 29.22
C ALA A 3 -32.89 -2.82 28.43
N SER A 4 -33.12 -3.53 27.32
CA SER A 4 -32.08 -3.89 26.33
C SER A 4 -32.20 -2.99 25.11
N VAL A 5 -31.06 -2.57 24.58
CA VAL A 5 -30.99 -1.86 23.29
C VAL A 5 -30.88 -2.92 22.19
N GLU A 6 -31.82 -2.93 21.25
CA GLU A 6 -31.89 -3.91 20.16
C GLU A 6 -30.89 -3.64 19.01
N GLY A 7 -30.23 -2.47 19.00
CA GLY A 7 -29.19 -2.15 18.04
C GLY A 7 -28.47 -0.83 18.34
N LEU A 8 -27.14 -0.86 18.29
CA LEU A 8 -26.28 0.31 18.47
C LEU A 8 -25.61 0.66 17.12
N ALA A 9 -25.99 1.79 16.53
CA ALA A 9 -25.26 2.37 15.39
C ALA A 9 -24.35 3.50 15.90
N LEU A 10 -23.04 3.27 15.86
CA LEU A 10 -22.04 4.28 16.21
C LEU A 10 -21.64 5.01 14.92
N THR A 11 -21.86 6.33 14.84
CA THR A 11 -21.33 7.19 13.76
C THR A 11 -20.56 8.37 14.37
N GLY A 12 -19.29 8.54 14.01
CA GLY A 12 -18.39 9.54 14.59
C GLY A 12 -17.12 9.69 13.74
N THR A 13 -16.41 10.80 13.89
CA THR A 13 -15.25 11.21 13.06
C THR A 13 -14.09 10.21 13.03
N ASN A 14 -14.09 9.20 13.90
CA ASN A 14 -13.07 8.16 14.03
C ASN A 14 -13.61 6.72 13.82
N ILE A 15 -14.79 6.56 13.22
CA ILE A 15 -15.44 5.25 13.11
C ILE A 15 -15.01 4.45 11.88
N ASP A 16 -14.28 5.08 10.96
CA ASP A 16 -13.38 4.36 10.05
C ASP A 16 -11.93 4.65 10.48
N LYS A 17 -11.34 3.76 11.28
CA LYS A 17 -9.95 3.86 11.79
C LYS A 17 -8.88 3.62 10.70
N LYS A 18 -9.20 3.89 9.43
CA LYS A 18 -8.29 3.66 8.31
C LYS A 18 -7.55 4.94 8.00
N LEU A 19 -6.24 4.91 8.28
CA LEU A 19 -5.35 6.06 8.10
C LEU A 19 -5.18 6.46 6.62
N GLN A 20 -5.34 5.52 5.70
CA GLN A 20 -5.27 5.76 4.26
C GLN A 20 -6.01 4.66 3.49
N LYS A 21 -6.40 4.97 2.24
CA LYS A 21 -6.85 3.96 1.29
C LYS A 21 -5.64 3.26 0.68
N ILE A 22 -5.66 1.92 0.63
CA ILE A 22 -4.61 1.13 0.01
C ILE A 22 -5.08 0.57 -1.33
N LYS A 23 -4.26 0.69 -2.36
CA LYS A 23 -4.48 0.09 -3.68
C LYS A 23 -3.48 -1.03 -3.90
N TYR A 24 -3.97 -2.26 -4.08
CA TYR A 24 -3.13 -3.40 -4.41
C TYR A 24 -3.19 -3.67 -5.91
N ARG A 25 -2.07 -4.07 -6.50
CA ARG A 25 -2.00 -4.60 -7.86
C ARG A 25 -1.33 -5.96 -7.85
N TYR A 26 -1.75 -6.81 -8.78
CA TYR A 26 -1.27 -8.18 -8.90
C TYR A 26 -0.94 -8.48 -10.36
N ASN A 27 -0.03 -9.42 -10.59
CA ASN A 27 0.18 -9.99 -11.92
C ASN A 27 -0.85 -11.10 -12.21
N ILE A 28 -0.81 -11.68 -13.42
CA ILE A 28 -1.73 -12.74 -13.85
C ILE A 28 -1.64 -14.03 -13.01
N ARG A 29 -0.55 -14.22 -12.24
CA ARG A 29 -0.37 -15.33 -11.31
C ARG A 29 -0.90 -15.04 -9.90
N GLY A 30 -1.50 -13.86 -9.70
CA GLY A 30 -2.05 -13.42 -8.41
C GLY A 30 -0.98 -12.93 -7.42
N TRP A 31 0.28 -12.77 -7.84
CA TRP A 31 1.32 -12.24 -6.95
C TRP A 31 1.26 -10.72 -6.87
N LEU A 32 1.47 -10.19 -5.67
CA LEU A 32 1.48 -8.75 -5.40
C LEU A 32 2.59 -8.06 -6.19
N THR A 33 2.25 -7.01 -6.95
CA THR A 33 3.22 -6.18 -7.68
C THR A 33 3.33 -4.78 -7.10
N ASN A 34 2.25 -4.23 -6.53
CA ASN A 34 2.25 -2.88 -5.98
C ASN A 34 1.35 -2.73 -4.76
N ILE A 35 1.80 -1.87 -3.84
CA ILE A 35 0.98 -1.22 -2.82
C ILE A 35 1.04 0.27 -3.13
N ASN A 36 -0.10 0.89 -3.41
CA ASN A 36 -0.21 2.26 -3.92
C ASN A 36 0.70 2.48 -5.15
N ASN A 37 1.21 3.69 -5.38
CA ASN A 37 2.07 3.97 -6.52
C ASN A 37 3.44 4.52 -6.12
N VAL A 38 4.51 3.89 -6.62
CA VAL A 38 5.88 4.37 -6.46
C VAL A 38 6.34 5.23 -7.63
N ASP A 39 5.66 5.17 -8.78
CA ASP A 39 6.12 5.80 -10.01
C ASP A 39 6.01 7.34 -9.90
N PRO A 40 7.11 8.08 -10.14
CA PRO A 40 7.11 9.52 -10.05
C PRO A 40 6.20 10.14 -11.12
N GLY A 41 5.42 11.16 -10.74
CA GLY A 41 4.56 11.91 -11.67
C GLY A 41 3.10 11.44 -11.72
N ILE A 42 2.74 10.33 -11.08
CA ILE A 42 1.34 9.96 -10.90
C ILE A 42 0.79 10.72 -9.69
N MET A 43 -0.09 11.69 -9.94
CA MET A 43 -0.81 12.41 -8.88
C MET A 43 -1.96 11.55 -8.37
N GLU A 44 -1.82 11.00 -7.16
CA GLU A 44 -2.94 10.34 -6.47
C GLU A 44 -3.81 11.39 -5.78
N GLN A 45 -5.14 11.19 -5.80
CA GLN A 45 -6.10 12.11 -5.13
C GLN A 45 -5.82 12.28 -3.62
N GLN A 46 -5.25 11.25 -2.98
CA GLN A 46 -4.74 11.32 -1.62
C GLN A 46 -3.27 10.91 -1.64
N LYS A 47 -2.44 11.66 -0.92
CA LYS A 47 -1.02 11.37 -0.76
C LYS A 47 -0.86 10.07 0.05
N PRO A 48 -0.32 8.99 -0.54
CA PRO A 48 -0.14 7.73 0.17
C PRO A 48 1.00 7.84 1.19
N LEU A 49 0.78 7.31 2.40
CA LEU A 49 1.81 7.30 3.46
C LEU A 49 2.87 6.23 3.20
N PHE A 50 2.51 5.17 2.47
CA PHE A 50 3.41 4.09 2.10
C PHE A 50 3.12 3.62 0.67
N ASN A 51 4.19 3.39 -0.09
CA ASN A 51 4.16 2.89 -1.44
C ASN A 51 5.20 1.79 -1.59
N PHE A 52 4.86 0.75 -2.36
CA PHE A 52 5.73 -0.39 -2.61
C PHE A 52 5.55 -0.91 -4.03
N LYS A 53 6.64 -1.37 -4.63
CA LYS A 53 6.64 -2.07 -5.92
C LYS A 53 7.60 -3.24 -5.85
N ILE A 54 7.16 -4.37 -6.40
CA ILE A 54 7.96 -5.57 -6.56
C ILE A 54 8.02 -5.87 -8.06
N ASN A 55 9.24 -5.94 -8.58
CA ASN A 55 9.47 -6.47 -9.91
C ASN A 55 9.97 -7.91 -9.78
N TYR A 56 9.24 -8.81 -10.43
CA TYR A 56 9.64 -10.18 -10.59
C TYR A 56 10.33 -10.37 -11.92
N ASN A 57 11.33 -11.25 -12.01
CA ASN A 57 12.03 -11.69 -13.23
C ASN A 57 12.63 -10.61 -14.15
N THR A 58 12.25 -9.34 -13.97
CA THR A 58 12.61 -8.19 -14.80
C THR A 58 12.97 -7.02 -13.90
N LEU A 59 13.77 -6.10 -14.43
CA LEU A 59 14.18 -4.88 -13.74
C LEU A 59 13.52 -3.67 -14.37
N ASP A 60 13.27 -2.65 -13.56
CA ASP A 60 13.00 -1.31 -14.09
C ASP A 60 14.33 -0.56 -14.17
N GLY A 61 14.72 -0.17 -15.38
CA GLY A 61 15.96 0.56 -15.63
C GLY A 61 17.21 -0.29 -15.41
N ASN A 62 18.26 0.34 -14.87
CA ASN A 62 19.56 -0.30 -14.66
C ASN A 62 19.69 -0.76 -13.20
N GLY A 63 20.25 -1.94 -12.97
CA GLY A 63 20.55 -2.46 -11.64
C GLY A 63 20.97 -3.93 -11.67
N THR A 64 21.45 -4.42 -10.54
CA THR A 64 21.71 -5.86 -10.34
C THR A 64 20.47 -6.48 -9.71
N PRO A 65 19.91 -7.56 -10.28
CA PRO A 65 18.73 -8.18 -9.71
C PRO A 65 19.04 -8.79 -8.34
N LEU A 66 18.04 -8.83 -7.46
CA LEU A 66 18.18 -9.28 -6.07
C LEU A 66 18.44 -10.79 -5.92
N TYR A 67 18.52 -11.55 -7.03
CA TYR A 67 18.76 -13.00 -7.10
C TYR A 67 18.07 -13.83 -6.00
N ASN A 68 16.87 -13.40 -5.57
CA ASN A 68 16.11 -14.02 -4.49
C ASN A 68 14.87 -14.69 -5.08
N GLY A 69 15.06 -15.89 -5.64
CA GLY A 69 14.05 -16.58 -6.42
C GLY A 69 13.58 -15.73 -7.60
N ASN A 70 12.26 -15.52 -7.71
CA ASN A 70 11.68 -14.74 -8.80
C ASN A 70 11.72 -13.23 -8.55
N ILE A 71 12.15 -12.74 -7.38
CA ILE A 71 12.18 -11.31 -7.08
C ILE A 71 13.46 -10.71 -7.64
N ALA A 72 13.31 -9.84 -8.63
CA ALA A 72 14.42 -9.15 -9.26
C ALA A 72 14.67 -7.78 -8.61
N GLN A 73 13.64 -7.08 -8.14
CA GLN A 73 13.80 -5.73 -7.57
C GLN A 73 12.64 -5.36 -6.65
N THR A 74 12.91 -4.49 -5.68
CA THR A 74 11.88 -3.88 -4.83
C THR A 74 12.12 -2.38 -4.70
N PHE A 75 11.05 -1.59 -4.71
CA PHE A 75 11.08 -0.15 -4.44
C PHE A 75 10.09 0.17 -3.34
N TRP A 76 10.43 1.14 -2.50
CA TRP A 76 9.53 1.63 -1.47
C TRP A 76 9.66 3.14 -1.30
N LYS A 77 8.55 3.78 -0.89
CA LYS A 77 8.52 5.20 -0.55
C LYS A 77 7.55 5.42 0.61
N THR A 78 8.02 6.11 1.63
CA THR A 78 7.21 6.54 2.78
C THR A 78 7.03 8.04 2.77
N ASP A 79 5.97 8.52 3.40
CA ASP A 79 5.81 9.94 3.72
C ASP A 79 6.51 10.37 5.02
N SER A 80 7.25 9.47 5.68
CA SER A 80 8.00 9.81 6.88
C SER A 80 8.93 11.01 6.63
N GLN A 81 8.87 11.98 7.54
CA GLN A 81 9.71 13.17 7.58
C GLN A 81 10.87 13.01 8.58
N ASP A 82 11.12 11.81 9.11
CA ASP A 82 12.21 11.59 10.06
C ASP A 82 13.55 11.94 9.41
N LYS A 83 14.04 13.15 9.72
CA LYS A 83 15.40 13.59 9.49
C LYS A 83 16.16 13.28 10.77
N ASN A 84 16.94 12.22 10.74
CA ASN A 84 17.99 12.03 11.74
C ASN A 84 19.08 13.08 11.51
#